data_AF-A0A947XXQ0-F1
#
_entry.id   AF-A0A947XXQ0-F1
#
_cell.length_a   1.000
_cell.length_b   1.000
_cell.length_c   1.000
_cell.angle_alpha   90.00
_cell.angle_beta   90.00
_cell.angle_gamma   90.00
#
_symmetry.space_group_name_H-M   'P 1'
#
loop_
_entity.id
_entity.type
_entity.pdbx_description
1 polymer ?
#
loop_
_entity_poly.entity_id
_entity_poly.type
_entity_poly.pdbx_seq_one_letter_code
_entity_poly.pdbx_strand_id
1 'polypeptide(L)'
;MSTEKKIVIIAGPNGAGKTTFAREFLPFEAGCPVFINADLIAAGLSPFQPDVAAFRAGRVMLEEIAAHVAAGRNFAFETTLSGLTYATMIPA
;
A
#
# COMPACT_ATOMS: atom_id res chain seq x y z
N MET A 1 -12.39 -4.43 -21.14
CA MET A 1 -11.81 -4.03 -19.84
C MET A 1 -10.30 -4.13 -19.97
N SER A 2 -9.55 -3.09 -19.62
CA SER A 2 -8.09 -3.09 -19.78
C SER A 2 -7.48 -4.30 -19.06
N THR A 3 -6.74 -5.09 -19.82
CA THR A 3 -6.09 -6.36 -19.45
C THR A 3 -4.72 -6.15 -18.82
N GLU A 4 -4.36 -4.91 -18.51
CA GLU A 4 -3.02 -4.56 -18.02
C GLU A 4 -2.96 -4.68 -16.50
N LYS A 5 -2.04 -5.53 -16.03
CA LYS A 5 -1.70 -5.65 -14.61
C LYS A 5 -0.98 -4.37 -14.18
N LYS A 6 -1.46 -3.76 -13.11
CA LYS A 6 -0.99 -2.46 -12.61
C LYS A 6 -0.68 -2.54 -11.12
N ILE A 7 0.55 -2.16 -10.77
CA ILE A 7 0.97 -1.92 -9.39
C ILE A 7 1.38 -0.45 -9.28
N VAL A 8 0.72 0.31 -8.40
CA VAL A 8 1.02 1.72 -8.18
C VAL A 8 1.74 1.90 -6.84
N ILE A 9 2.91 2.53 -6.88
CA ILE A 9 3.70 2.81 -5.67
C ILE A 9 3.64 4.31 -5.39
N ILE A 10 3.10 4.68 -4.23
CA ILE A 10 3.09 6.07 -3.77
C ILE A 10 4.21 6.22 -2.75
N ALA A 11 5.31 6.84 -3.18
CA ALA A 11 6.55 6.90 -2.42
C ALA A 11 6.97 8.34 -2.04
N GLY A 12 7.63 8.48 -0.89
CA GLY A 12 8.17 9.77 -0.42
C GLY A 12 8.25 9.87 1.10
N PRO A 13 8.90 10.92 1.62
CA PRO A 13 9.12 11.10 3.06
C PRO A 13 7.81 11.25 3.84
N ASN A 14 7.87 11.06 5.17
CA ASN A 14 6.75 11.30 6.07
C ASN A 14 6.33 12.78 5.98
N GLY A 15 5.02 13.05 6.02
CA GLY A 15 4.49 14.41 5.90
C GLY A 15 4.39 14.97 4.48
N ALA A 16 4.83 14.25 3.44
CA ALA A 16 4.75 14.71 2.04
C ALA A 16 3.33 14.72 1.43
N GLY A 17 2.29 14.33 2.19
CA GLY A 17 0.91 14.29 1.69
C GLY A 17 0.53 13.05 0.88
N LYS A 18 1.33 11.97 0.94
CA LYS A 18 1.13 10.72 0.18
C LYS A 18 -0.26 10.11 0.35
N THR A 19 -0.72 9.97 1.59
CA THR A 19 -2.04 9.37 1.89
C THR A 19 -3.18 10.24 1.35
N THR A 20 -3.03 11.57 1.40
CA THR A 20 -4.00 12.51 0.81
C THR A 20 -4.03 12.35 -0.70
N PHE A 21 -2.87 12.37 -1.35
CA PHE A 21 -2.76 12.14 -2.79
C PHE A 21 -3.35 10.78 -3.19
N ALA A 22 -3.05 9.71 -2.45
CA ALA A 22 -3.56 8.37 -2.72
C ALA A 22 -5.09 8.31 -2.73
N ARG A 23 -5.74 8.96 -1.76
CA ARG A 23 -7.21 8.95 -1.61
C ARG A 23 -7.93 9.67 -2.74
N GLU A 24 -7.32 10.69 -3.31
CA GLU A 24 -7.88 11.44 -4.45
C GLU A 24 -7.50 10.77 -5.78
N PHE A 25 -6.22 10.46 -5.98
CA PHE A 25 -5.71 9.98 -7.27
C PHE A 25 -6.16 8.55 -7.59
N LEU A 26 -6.11 7.63 -6.62
CA LEU A 26 -6.33 6.20 -6.89
C LEU A 26 -7.74 5.85 -7.37
N PRO A 27 -8.84 6.31 -6.71
CA PRO A 27 -10.19 5.98 -7.14
C PRO A 27 -10.63 6.78 -8.37
N PHE A 28 -10.20 8.04 -8.52
CA PHE A 28 -10.75 8.95 -9.52
C PHE A 28 -9.91 9.04 -10.80
N GLU A 29 -8.58 8.89 -10.71
CA GLU A 29 -7.67 9.05 -11.85
C GLU A 29 -6.99 7.73 -12.25
N ALA A 30 -6.48 6.96 -11.28
CA ALA A 30 -5.68 5.76 -11.56
C ALA A 30 -6.52 4.52 -11.89
N GLY A 31 -7.81 4.53 -11.52
CA GLY A 31 -8.71 3.37 -11.60
C GLY A 31 -8.22 2.19 -10.76
N CYS A 32 -7.55 2.45 -9.64
CA CYS A 32 -6.92 1.44 -8.78
C CYS A 32 -7.35 1.61 -7.31
N PRO A 33 -8.60 1.27 -6.96
CA PRO A 33 -9.16 1.59 -5.64
C PRO A 33 -8.58 0.74 -4.51
N VAL A 34 -7.89 -0.36 -4.81
CA VAL A 34 -7.24 -1.21 -3.80
C VAL A 34 -5.98 -0.51 -3.32
N PHE A 35 -5.98 -0.07 -2.07
CA PHE A 35 -4.88 0.68 -1.47
C PHE A 35 -4.40 0.02 -0.16
N ILE A 36 -3.13 -0.37 -0.13
CA ILE A 36 -2.47 -1.02 1.01
C ILE A 36 -1.56 0.00 1.69
N ASN A 37 -1.84 0.32 2.95
CA ASN A 37 -1.09 1.31 3.73
C ASN A 37 -0.94 0.84 5.19
N ALA A 38 0.29 0.80 5.70
CA ALA A 38 0.58 0.31 7.04
C ALA A 38 -0.10 1.11 8.16
N ASP A 39 -0.17 2.44 8.05
CA ASP A 39 -0.77 3.30 9.06
C ASP A 39 -2.29 3.10 9.15
N LEU A 40 -2.96 2.94 8.00
CA LEU A 40 -4.39 2.63 7.95
C LEU A 40 -4.69 1.24 8.51
N ILE A 41 -3.83 0.26 8.23
CA ILE A 41 -3.93 -1.09 8.81
C ILE A 41 -3.72 -1.02 10.33
N ALA A 42 -2.70 -0.30 10.81
CA ALA A 42 -2.43 -0.13 12.23
C ALA A 42 -3.62 0.53 12.96
N ALA A 43 -4.21 1.56 12.36
CA ALA A 43 -5.42 2.21 12.87
C ALA A 43 -6.63 1.27 12.87
N GLY A 44 -6.77 0.37 11.89
CA GLY A 44 -7.81 -0.66 11.89
C GLY A 44 -7.60 -1.73 12.97
N LEU A 45 -6.34 -2.13 13.22
CA LEU A 45 -5.99 -3.14 14.23
C LEU A 45 -6.07 -2.62 15.66
N SER A 46 -5.71 -1.35 15.90
CA SER A 46 -5.71 -0.70 17.20
C SER A 46 -6.17 0.76 17.07
N PRO A 47 -7.49 1.00 17.02
CA PRO A 47 -8.04 2.33 16.72
C PRO A 47 -7.63 3.43 17.71
N PHE A 48 -7.37 3.08 18.96
CA PHE A 48 -6.99 4.02 20.00
C PHE A 48 -5.48 4.09 20.24
N GLN A 49 -4.71 3.12 19.75
CA GLN A 49 -3.25 3.06 19.92
C GLN A 49 -2.59 2.42 18.69
N PRO A 50 -2.57 3.06 17.51
CA PRO A 50 -2.05 2.46 16.28
C PRO A 50 -0.56 2.06 16.37
N ASP A 51 0.24 2.84 17.12
CA ASP A 51 1.68 2.62 17.24
C ASP A 51 2.03 1.24 17.81
N VAL A 52 1.22 0.70 18.74
CA VAL A 52 1.46 -0.65 19.30
C VAL A 52 1.19 -1.75 18.27
N ALA A 53 0.45 -1.45 17.21
CA ALA A 53 0.14 -2.37 16.13
C ALA A 53 1.08 -2.21 14.91
N ALA A 54 2.02 -1.25 14.92
CA ALA A 54 2.84 -0.91 13.74
C ALA A 54 3.57 -2.13 13.13
N PHE A 55 4.23 -2.95 13.95
CA PHE A 55 4.91 -4.17 13.47
C PHE A 55 3.96 -5.19 12.87
N ARG A 56 2.79 -5.38 13.50
CA ARG A 56 1.76 -6.29 13.00
C ARG A 56 1.17 -5.78 11.69
N ALA A 57 0.89 -4.49 11.61
CA ALA A 57 0.40 -3.83 10.41
C ALA A 57 1.38 -3.94 9.24
N GLY A 58 2.68 -3.77 9.51
CA GLY A 58 3.73 -3.99 8.50
C GLY A 58 3.73 -5.43 7.96
N ARG A 59 3.55 -6.44 8.81
CA ARG A 59 3.43 -7.84 8.36
C ARG A 59 2.19 -8.05 7.49
N VAL A 60 1.03 -7.55 7.94
CA VAL A 60 -0.23 -7.63 7.17
C VAL A 60 -0.08 -6.93 5.83
N MET A 61 0.56 -5.77 5.76
CA MET A 61 0.83 -5.06 4.52
C MET A 61 1.64 -5.92 3.53
N LEU A 62 2.70 -6.60 3.98
CA LEU A 62 3.50 -7.49 3.12
C LEU A 62 2.71 -8.71 2.66
N GLU A 63 1.87 -9.29 3.54
CA GLU A 63 0.99 -10.41 3.21
C GLU A 63 -0.04 -10.02 2.12
N GLU A 64 -0.66 -8.84 2.24
CA GLU A 64 -1.59 -8.33 1.23
C GLU A 64 -0.91 -8.06 -0.11
N ILE A 65 0.27 -7.46 -0.12
CA ILE A 65 1.07 -7.25 -1.34
C ILE A 65 1.31 -8.60 -2.03
N ALA A 66 1.81 -9.58 -1.30
CA ALA A 66 2.08 -10.92 -1.84
C ALA A 66 0.82 -11.59 -2.38
N ALA A 67 -0.31 -11.48 -1.67
CA ALA A 67 -1.59 -12.03 -2.10
C ALA A 67 -2.12 -11.39 -3.39
N HIS A 68 -2.01 -10.07 -3.53
CA HIS A 68 -2.42 -9.36 -4.73
C HIS A 68 -1.53 -9.66 -5.94
N VAL A 69 -0.20 -9.75 -5.73
CA VAL A 69 0.75 -10.18 -6.75
C VAL A 69 0.44 -11.60 -7.24
N ALA A 70 0.27 -12.54 -6.32
CA ALA A 70 -0.06 -13.93 -6.65
C ALA A 70 -1.38 -14.06 -7.41
N ALA A 71 -2.38 -13.24 -7.05
CA ALA A 71 -3.67 -13.22 -7.74
C ALA A 71 -3.67 -12.41 -9.05
N GLY A 72 -2.56 -11.73 -9.40
CA GLY A 72 -2.48 -10.86 -10.57
C GLY A 72 -3.49 -9.70 -10.54
N ARG A 73 -3.88 -9.24 -9.35
CA ARG A 73 -4.84 -8.15 -9.18
C ARG A 73 -4.14 -6.80 -9.15
N ASN A 74 -4.81 -5.77 -9.67
CA ASN A 74 -4.32 -4.40 -9.57
C ASN A 74 -4.40 -3.91 -8.12
N PHE A 75 -3.36 -3.24 -7.65
CA PHE A 75 -3.32 -2.62 -6.33
C PHE A 75 -2.35 -1.45 -6.29
N ALA A 76 -2.50 -0.64 -5.26
CA ALA A 76 -1.59 0.43 -4.91
C ALA A 76 -1.09 0.25 -3.48
N PHE A 77 0.11 0.73 -3.19
CA PHE A 77 0.58 0.80 -1.81
C PHE A 77 1.42 2.04 -1.54
N GLU A 78 1.39 2.51 -0.30
CA GLU A 78 2.17 3.65 0.17
C GLU A 78 3.42 3.19 0.91
N THR A 79 4.55 3.86 0.68
CA THR A 79 5.81 3.55 1.35
C THR A 79 6.72 4.78 1.41
N THR A 80 7.70 4.76 2.31
CA THR A 80 8.78 5.75 2.34
C THR A 80 9.94 5.37 1.43
N LEU A 81 9.97 4.13 0.89
CA LEU A 81 11.13 3.53 0.23
C LEU A 81 12.43 3.62 1.04
N SER A 82 12.33 3.59 2.37
CA SER A 82 13.48 3.58 3.29
C SER A 82 14.24 2.25 3.32
N GLY A 83 13.77 1.22 2.61
CA GLY A 83 14.41 -0.09 2.52
C GLY A 83 14.05 -0.83 1.23
N LEU A 84 14.71 -1.96 0.99
CA LEU A 84 14.61 -2.73 -0.26
C LEU A 84 13.59 -3.87 -0.24
N THR A 85 12.87 -4.07 0.86
CA THR A 85 11.93 -5.20 1.04
C THR A 85 10.91 -5.34 -0.10
N TYR A 86 10.38 -4.22 -0.60
CA TYR A 86 9.37 -4.23 -1.65
C TYR A 86 9.93 -4.62 -3.03
N ALA A 87 11.23 -4.43 -3.27
CA ALA A 87 11.85 -4.67 -4.57
C ALA A 87 11.79 -6.14 -4.99
N THR A 88 11.86 -7.07 -4.04
CA THR A 88 11.78 -8.51 -4.30
C THR A 88 10.33 -9.02 -4.40
N MET A 89 9.35 -8.18 -4.06
CA MET A 89 7.93 -8.54 -4.06
C MET A 89 7.21 -8.13 -5.33
N ILE A 90 7.79 -7.22 -6.11
CA ILE A 90 7.21 -6.72 -7.36
C ILE A 90 7.77 -7.55 -8.52
N PRO A 91 6.90 -8.17 -9.34
CA PRO A 91 7.35 -8.89 -10.53
C PRO A 91 7.95 -7.92 -11.57
N ALA A 92 8.97 -8.40 -12.29
CA ALA A 92 9.62 -7.67 -13.39
C ALA A 92 8.73 -7.53 -14.62
#